data_AF-A0A1V9Z4Y2-F1
#
_entry.id   AF-A0A1V9Z4Y2-F1
#
_cell.length_a   1.000
_cell.length_b   1.000
_cell.length_c   1.000
_cell.angle_alpha   90.00
_cell.angle_beta   90.00
_cell.angle_gamma   90.00
#
_symmetry.space_group_name_H-M   'P 1'
#
loop_
_entity.id
_entity.type
_entity.pdbx_description
1 polymer ?
#
loop_
_entity_poly.entity_id
_entity_poly.type
_entity_poly.pdbx_seq_one_letter_code
_entity_poly.pdbx_strand_id
1 'polypeptide(L)'
;MSTDGYGATHMPPAAEVLASAPPVPPGRLSSSATTSAYAAYLTSLHHNAYASYIRLEQLERVWGLWALRSPSIPFDTAPLHELMSPGAFAAVSGPLYRVAPALSAIEITLRLGLDLAEIASGRIQEVPPATPPRHRNYVFQSTRRDAVLRNLTMQLGMVRTLLELDLEGTSDLANNYQLVDHPSNESLAAADGWWWQHSGASASYMQNLLLSSFVGLPFGSGMQPTGVSGQLYLPYDALVQPLYVRRKCVECDDPEAFPEDHFFATVHQITEAWCCVLERQLDRAQELLDEMALDTDPRPLVEGAARRYRYCTHIWEYLIDHISILSEMDCADYLTLKLHLHGASGGQSVRLRQLSRRIPHLLPLELPLAIGPIQGPFDPTSLSHVLRVLATIRVGDTGDDIAAVAQLQAMYAAHVSPAADFVQLLQAIQMLENAVRRFYFGHQQLAIMVLGASAAGTGSPGKQDFTVNMLERGWKNARRYVCCERAKVHLSEALDARQLDENAASKGRIIRLHYNETIARVERDKLNAVETDRRVASQPMSTSPKSCHRPAELPH
;
A
#
# COMPACT_ATOMS: atom_id res chain seq x y z
N MET A 1 -17.38 63.36 -24.13
CA MET A 1 -17.74 64.08 -22.88
C MET A 1 -18.73 63.16 -22.17
N SER A 2 -18.39 62.44 -21.10
CA SER A 2 -18.20 62.96 -19.71
C SER A 2 -19.36 63.91 -19.37
N THR A 3 -20.20 63.75 -18.35
CA THR A 3 -20.20 63.05 -17.05
C THR A 3 -21.65 63.19 -16.49
N ASP A 4 -22.20 62.23 -15.75
CA ASP A 4 -22.64 62.33 -14.32
C ASP A 4 -23.88 61.40 -14.19
N GLY A 5 -24.20 60.70 -13.10
CA GLY A 5 -23.70 60.65 -11.73
C GLY A 5 -24.58 59.67 -10.90
N TYR A 6 -24.26 59.60 -9.60
CA TYR A 6 -24.87 58.80 -8.49
C TYR A 6 -24.36 57.36 -8.34
N GLY A 7 -23.86 56.91 -7.20
CA GLY A 7 -23.71 57.54 -5.88
C GLY A 7 -23.04 56.54 -4.93
N ALA A 8 -22.17 57.03 -4.07
CA ALA A 8 -21.34 56.24 -3.17
C ALA A 8 -22.11 55.80 -1.91
N THR A 9 -21.86 54.57 -1.48
CA THR A 9 -21.97 54.15 -0.07
C THR A 9 -20.66 53.50 0.35
N HIS A 10 -20.04 54.11 1.35
CA HIS A 10 -18.81 53.69 2.03
C HIS A 10 -18.90 52.26 2.58
N MET A 11 -17.91 51.42 2.22
CA MET A 11 -17.49 50.25 3.01
C MET A 11 -16.07 50.56 3.56
N PRO A 12 -15.76 50.23 4.82
CA PRO A 12 -14.43 50.41 5.38
C PRO A 12 -13.43 49.38 4.80
N PRO A 13 -12.13 49.69 4.74
CA PRO A 13 -11.13 48.74 4.29
C PRO A 13 -10.88 47.72 5.41
N ALA A 14 -11.27 46.46 5.20
CA ALA A 14 -10.80 45.34 6.01
C ALA A 14 -9.38 44.94 5.56
N ALA A 15 -8.40 45.68 6.04
CA ALA A 15 -7.01 45.23 6.08
C ALA A 15 -6.65 44.98 7.55
N GLU A 16 -5.89 43.91 7.77
CA GLU A 16 -5.23 43.50 9.02
C GLU A 16 -6.15 42.92 10.12
N VAL A 17 -6.21 41.58 10.20
CA VAL A 17 -5.44 40.76 11.16
C VAL A 17 -5.70 39.29 10.78
N LEU A 18 -4.91 38.77 9.84
CA LEU A 18 -4.68 37.33 9.73
C LEU A 18 -3.25 37.14 10.20
N ALA A 19 -3.11 36.84 11.49
CA ALA A 19 -1.84 36.40 12.05
C ALA A 19 -1.35 35.23 11.19
N SER A 20 -0.19 35.42 10.54
CA SER A 20 0.47 34.38 9.75
C SER A 20 0.76 33.21 10.68
N ALA A 21 0.01 32.12 10.53
CA ALA A 21 0.39 30.87 11.16
C ALA A 21 1.83 30.53 10.75
N PRO A 22 2.68 30.03 11.67
CA PRO A 22 4.02 29.63 11.31
C PRO A 22 3.97 28.60 10.18
N PRO A 23 4.93 28.61 9.23
CA PRO A 23 4.94 27.67 8.13
C PRO A 23 4.96 26.24 8.70
N VAL A 24 3.97 25.44 8.31
CA VAL A 24 3.93 24.01 8.64
C VAL A 24 5.18 23.38 8.01
N PRO A 25 6.01 22.67 8.79
CA PRO A 25 7.22 22.06 8.27
C PRO A 25 6.92 21.10 7.10
N PRO A 26 7.86 20.94 6.14
CA PRO A 26 7.65 20.14 4.93
C PRO A 26 7.23 18.68 5.18
N GLY A 27 7.71 18.05 6.27
CA GLY A 27 7.38 16.67 6.65
C GLY A 27 6.08 16.51 7.44
N ARG A 28 5.59 17.60 8.06
CA ARG A 28 4.28 17.71 8.72
C ARG A 28 3.15 18.07 7.77
N LEU A 29 3.40 18.05 6.46
CA LEU A 29 2.36 18.01 5.43
C LEU A 29 1.65 16.64 5.47
N SER A 30 1.03 16.34 6.61
CA SER A 30 0.02 15.32 6.66
C SER A 30 -1.18 15.82 5.86
N SER A 31 -1.81 14.89 5.15
CA SER A 31 -3.15 15.08 4.60
C SER A 31 -4.21 15.36 5.67
N SER A 32 -3.88 15.15 6.97
CA SER A 32 -4.81 15.20 8.10
C SER A 32 -4.26 15.68 9.47
N ALA A 33 -2.96 15.95 9.66
CA ALA A 33 -2.38 16.23 10.99
C ALA A 33 -2.80 17.57 11.62
N THR A 34 -3.56 18.39 10.89
CA THR A 34 -4.40 19.40 11.54
C THR A 34 -5.84 19.04 11.24
N THR A 35 -6.67 19.04 12.28
CA THR A 35 -8.13 18.87 12.17
C THR A 35 -8.73 19.78 11.10
N SER A 36 -8.12 20.95 10.85
CA SER A 36 -8.51 21.90 9.80
C SER A 36 -8.19 21.42 8.37
N ALA A 37 -7.01 20.87 8.09
CA ALA A 37 -6.68 20.32 6.77
C ALA A 37 -7.55 19.11 6.44
N TYR A 38 -7.82 18.27 7.45
CA TYR A 38 -8.69 17.12 7.30
C TYR A 38 -10.18 17.53 7.11
N ALA A 39 -10.65 18.53 7.86
CA ALA A 39 -11.98 19.10 7.67
C ALA A 39 -12.14 19.69 6.26
N ALA A 40 -11.13 20.42 5.76
CA ALA A 40 -11.12 20.93 4.39
C ALA A 40 -11.19 19.79 3.35
N TYR A 41 -10.46 18.70 3.58
CA TYR A 41 -10.54 17.49 2.76
C TYR A 41 -11.96 16.91 2.73
N LEU A 42 -12.57 16.68 3.89
CA LEU A 42 -13.95 16.17 3.98
C LEU A 42 -14.96 17.10 3.29
N THR A 43 -14.82 18.42 3.45
CA THR A 43 -15.66 19.39 2.74
C THR A 43 -15.41 19.42 1.25
N SER A 44 -14.28 18.93 0.75
CA SER A 44 -14.05 18.85 -0.70
C SER A 44 -14.64 17.58 -1.34
N LEU A 45 -14.92 16.54 -0.55
CA LEU A 45 -15.33 15.23 -1.08
C LEU A 45 -16.65 15.28 -1.85
N HIS A 46 -17.65 16.00 -1.34
CA HIS A 46 -18.97 16.09 -1.97
C HIS A 46 -18.97 16.89 -3.30
N HIS A 47 -17.94 17.72 -3.52
CA HIS A 47 -17.73 18.41 -4.79
C HIS A 47 -16.78 17.65 -5.73
N ASN A 48 -16.23 16.53 -5.28
CA ASN A 48 -15.30 15.73 -6.04
C ASN A 48 -16.05 14.58 -6.72
N ALA A 49 -16.13 14.64 -8.06
CA ALA A 49 -16.86 13.66 -8.87
C ALA A 49 -16.33 12.23 -8.65
N TYR A 50 -15.01 12.05 -8.58
CA TYR A 50 -14.40 10.75 -8.29
C TYR A 50 -14.79 10.23 -6.90
N ALA A 51 -14.69 11.06 -5.86
CA ALA A 51 -15.04 10.66 -4.50
C ALA A 51 -16.52 10.32 -4.35
N SER A 52 -17.39 11.07 -5.03
CA SER A 52 -18.83 10.82 -5.05
C SER A 52 -19.14 9.49 -5.75
N TYR A 53 -18.53 9.24 -6.91
CA TYR A 53 -18.69 8.03 -7.70
C TYR A 53 -18.33 6.76 -6.91
N ILE A 54 -17.15 6.73 -6.26
CA ILE A 54 -16.74 5.54 -5.51
C ILE A 54 -17.36 5.45 -4.11
N ARG A 55 -18.31 6.34 -3.76
CA ARG A 55 -18.93 6.42 -2.42
C ARG A 55 -17.90 6.61 -1.29
N LEU A 56 -16.86 7.42 -1.54
CA LEU A 56 -15.78 7.64 -0.58
C LEU A 56 -16.30 8.29 0.71
N GLU A 57 -17.25 9.22 0.61
CA GLU A 57 -17.85 9.85 1.80
C GLU A 57 -18.47 8.82 2.74
N GLN A 58 -19.16 7.81 2.19
CA GLN A 58 -19.77 6.74 2.97
C GLN A 58 -18.71 5.87 3.66
N LEU A 59 -17.59 5.62 2.98
CA LEU A 59 -16.45 4.90 3.56
C LEU A 59 -15.76 5.69 4.68
N GLU A 60 -15.53 7.01 4.51
CA GLU A 60 -14.94 7.86 5.55
C GLU A 60 -15.80 7.90 6.82
N ARG A 61 -17.14 7.81 6.69
CA ARG A 61 -18.05 7.72 7.84
C ARG A 61 -17.82 6.43 8.64
N VAL A 62 -17.61 5.30 7.97
CA VAL A 62 -17.30 4.02 8.62
C VAL A 62 -15.95 4.08 9.33
N TRP A 63 -14.95 4.70 8.71
CA TRP A 63 -13.59 4.78 9.27
C TRP A 63 -13.43 5.77 10.44
N GLY A 64 -14.55 6.23 11.02
CA GLY A 64 -14.60 7.05 12.24
C GLY A 64 -14.11 8.49 12.04
N LEU A 65 -13.99 8.95 10.79
CA LEU A 65 -13.35 10.23 10.47
C LEU A 65 -14.31 11.43 10.50
N TRP A 66 -15.61 11.18 10.44
CA TRP A 66 -16.62 12.24 10.36
C TRP A 66 -16.84 12.99 11.68
N ALA A 67 -16.48 12.39 12.81
CA ALA A 67 -16.59 12.99 14.14
C ALA A 67 -15.63 14.18 14.36
N LEU A 68 -14.65 14.39 13.47
CA LEU A 68 -13.68 15.50 13.51
C LEU A 68 -14.21 16.80 12.88
N ARG A 69 -15.51 16.91 12.59
CA ARG A 69 -16.12 18.12 12.02
C ARG A 69 -16.09 19.28 13.03
N SER A 70 -15.64 20.45 12.56
CA SER A 70 -15.87 21.72 13.24
C SER A 70 -17.38 21.99 13.31
N PRO A 71 -17.96 22.36 14.47
CA PRO A 71 -19.41 22.58 14.64
C PRO A 71 -19.97 23.80 13.88
N SER A 72 -19.17 24.48 13.07
CA SER A 72 -19.49 25.80 12.47
C SER A 72 -19.93 25.77 11.01
N ILE A 73 -20.07 24.60 10.37
CA ILE A 73 -20.47 24.52 8.96
C ILE A 73 -21.92 24.04 8.84
N PRO A 74 -22.89 24.92 8.53
CA PRO A 74 -24.28 24.55 8.33
C PRO A 74 -24.44 23.97 6.92
N PHE A 75 -24.89 22.72 6.83
CA PHE A 75 -25.47 22.19 5.59
C PHE A 75 -26.86 21.63 5.90
N ASP A 76 -27.76 21.83 4.95
CA ASP A 76 -29.20 21.57 5.05
C ASP A 76 -29.53 20.22 5.67
N THR A 77 -30.20 20.30 6.81
CA THR A 77 -30.85 19.21 7.51
C THR A 77 -32.14 18.83 6.78
N ALA A 78 -32.06 17.88 5.84
CA ALA A 78 -33.21 17.09 5.39
C ALA A 78 -32.83 15.59 5.46
N PRO A 79 -33.77 14.69 5.79
CA PRO A 79 -33.81 13.97 7.05
C PRO A 79 -32.79 12.83 7.11
N LEU A 80 -31.52 13.18 7.35
CA LEU A 80 -30.50 12.25 7.86
C LEU A 80 -30.70 11.91 9.36
N HIS A 81 -31.71 12.50 10.00
CA HIS A 81 -32.04 12.30 11.40
C HIS A 81 -32.63 10.91 11.73
N GLU A 82 -33.14 10.15 10.75
CA GLU A 82 -33.78 8.85 11.00
C GLU A 82 -32.82 7.65 11.03
N LEU A 83 -31.55 7.81 10.63
CA LEU A 83 -30.55 6.72 10.62
C LEU A 83 -29.35 6.96 11.52
N MET A 84 -29.34 8.06 12.29
CA MET A 84 -28.19 8.48 13.07
C MET A 84 -28.58 8.64 14.54
N SER A 85 -28.60 7.52 15.27
CA SER A 85 -28.57 7.56 16.73
C SER A 85 -27.29 8.30 17.16
N PRO A 86 -27.37 9.40 17.94
CA PRO A 86 -26.23 10.28 18.28
C PRO A 86 -25.06 9.64 19.06
N GLY A 87 -25.05 8.32 19.27
CA GLY A 87 -23.99 7.58 19.98
C GLY A 87 -23.09 6.70 19.12
N ALA A 88 -23.30 6.59 17.79
CA ALA A 88 -22.69 5.53 16.98
C ALA A 88 -21.37 5.88 16.26
N PHE A 89 -20.90 7.12 16.33
CA PHE A 89 -19.66 7.54 15.65
C PHE A 89 -18.77 8.34 16.60
N ALA A 90 -18.23 7.68 17.62
CA ALA A 90 -17.06 8.21 18.33
C ALA A 90 -15.82 7.99 17.44
N ALA A 91 -14.88 8.95 17.46
CA ALA A 91 -13.60 8.77 16.77
C ALA A 91 -12.94 7.49 17.29
N VAL A 92 -12.63 6.58 16.38
CA VAL A 92 -11.91 5.36 16.73
C VAL A 92 -10.53 5.80 17.21
N SER A 93 -10.25 5.65 18.51
CA SER A 93 -8.99 6.11 19.11
C SER A 93 -7.88 5.08 18.90
N GLY A 94 -6.63 5.55 18.81
CA GLY A 94 -5.46 4.68 18.92
C GLY A 94 -5.28 3.72 17.73
N PRO A 95 -4.81 2.48 17.95
CA PRO A 95 -4.52 1.51 16.88
C PRO A 95 -5.70 1.18 15.97
N LEU A 96 -6.91 1.17 16.53
CA LEU A 96 -8.13 0.86 15.78
C LEU A 96 -8.38 1.85 14.63
N TYR A 97 -7.95 3.11 14.79
CA TYR A 97 -7.98 4.12 13.73
C TYR A 97 -7.20 3.63 12.50
N ARG A 98 -6.08 2.93 12.67
CA ARG A 98 -5.26 2.46 11.56
C ARG A 98 -5.81 1.17 10.94
N VAL A 99 -6.44 0.34 11.76
CA VAL A 99 -6.93 -1.00 11.39
C VAL A 99 -8.29 -0.96 10.66
N ALA A 100 -9.21 -0.07 11.03
CA ALA A 100 -10.55 0.00 10.45
C ALA A 100 -10.62 0.01 8.90
N PRO A 101 -9.83 0.82 8.16
CA PRO A 101 -9.88 0.86 6.71
C PRO A 101 -9.27 -0.40 6.10
N ALA A 102 -8.27 -1.00 6.75
CA ALA A 102 -7.67 -2.25 6.31
C ALA A 102 -8.69 -3.40 6.40
N LEU A 103 -9.43 -3.48 7.51
CA LEU A 103 -10.53 -4.46 7.67
C LEU A 103 -11.70 -4.17 6.72
N SER A 104 -12.02 -2.89 6.47
CA SER A 104 -13.03 -2.52 5.48
C SER A 104 -12.63 -2.98 4.07
N ALA A 105 -11.35 -2.86 3.71
CA ALA A 105 -10.84 -3.35 2.43
C ALA A 105 -11.01 -4.88 2.29
N ILE A 106 -10.81 -5.64 3.38
CA ILE A 106 -11.10 -7.08 3.41
C ILE A 106 -12.59 -7.34 3.16
N GLU A 107 -13.49 -6.66 3.87
CA GLU A 107 -14.94 -6.83 3.71
C GLU A 107 -15.40 -6.52 2.27
N ILE A 108 -14.88 -5.44 1.69
CA ILE A 108 -15.16 -5.04 0.30
C ILE A 108 -14.59 -6.07 -0.69
N THR A 109 -13.42 -6.64 -0.40
CA THR A 109 -12.81 -7.70 -1.21
C THR A 109 -13.62 -8.99 -1.14
N LEU A 110 -14.12 -9.36 0.04
CA LEU A 110 -15.02 -10.51 0.21
C LEU A 110 -16.32 -10.31 -0.56
N ARG A 111 -16.90 -9.10 -0.52
CA ARG A 111 -18.07 -8.74 -1.33
C ARG A 111 -17.80 -8.97 -2.82
N LEU A 112 -16.69 -8.45 -3.33
CA LEU A 112 -16.28 -8.64 -4.71
C LEU A 112 -16.11 -10.13 -5.06
N GLY A 113 -15.49 -10.91 -4.18
CA GLY A 113 -15.32 -12.35 -4.36
C GLY A 113 -16.64 -13.11 -4.45
N LEU A 114 -17.63 -12.74 -3.63
CA LEU A 114 -18.97 -13.32 -3.66
C LEU A 114 -19.74 -12.91 -4.91
N ASP A 115 -19.64 -11.65 -5.33
CA ASP A 115 -20.29 -11.17 -6.56
C ASP A 115 -19.76 -11.91 -7.80
N LEU A 116 -18.44 -12.20 -7.85
CA LEU A 116 -17.82 -13.03 -8.90
C LEU A 116 -18.12 -14.53 -8.79
N ALA A 117 -18.66 -14.96 -7.65
CA ALA A 117 -19.13 -16.33 -7.42
C ALA A 117 -20.65 -16.44 -7.63
N GLU A 118 -21.28 -15.44 -8.27
CA GLU A 118 -22.73 -15.36 -8.55
C GLU A 118 -23.62 -15.33 -7.30
N ILE A 119 -23.04 -14.97 -6.15
CA ILE A 119 -23.77 -14.80 -4.90
C ILE A 119 -24.13 -13.32 -4.80
N ALA A 120 -25.42 -13.00 -4.98
CA ALA A 120 -25.91 -11.63 -4.89
C ALA A 120 -25.70 -11.04 -3.48
N SER A 121 -24.55 -10.40 -3.24
CA SER A 121 -24.10 -10.01 -1.90
C SER A 121 -25.03 -8.99 -1.22
N GLY A 122 -25.69 -8.14 -2.00
CA GLY A 122 -26.71 -7.19 -1.52
C GLY A 122 -28.00 -7.84 -1.00
N ARG A 123 -28.25 -9.11 -1.35
CA ARG A 123 -29.43 -9.89 -0.93
C ARG A 123 -29.07 -11.05 -0.01
N ILE A 124 -27.89 -11.03 0.62
CA ILE A 124 -27.46 -12.10 1.52
C ILE A 124 -28.41 -12.30 2.71
N GLN A 125 -29.16 -11.27 3.11
CA GLN A 125 -30.19 -11.39 4.14
C GLN A 125 -31.56 -11.87 3.62
N GLU A 126 -31.70 -12.06 2.31
CA GLU A 126 -32.89 -12.61 1.66
C GLU A 126 -32.60 -14.08 1.26
N VAL A 127 -33.66 -14.90 1.14
CA VAL A 127 -33.58 -16.30 0.69
C VAL A 127 -32.78 -16.38 -0.63
N PRO A 128 -31.97 -17.44 -0.87
CA PRO A 128 -31.15 -17.57 -2.08
C PRO A 128 -31.95 -17.21 -3.34
N PRO A 129 -31.41 -16.33 -4.21
CA PRO A 129 -32.12 -15.92 -5.41
C PRO A 129 -32.41 -17.13 -6.28
N ALA A 130 -33.63 -17.24 -6.81
CA ALA A 130 -34.07 -18.37 -7.64
C ALA A 130 -33.30 -18.48 -8.97
N THR A 131 -32.50 -17.48 -9.34
CA THR A 131 -31.70 -17.48 -10.57
C THR A 131 -30.41 -16.70 -10.31
N PRO A 132 -29.23 -17.27 -10.56
CA PRO A 132 -27.97 -16.53 -10.43
C PRO A 132 -27.92 -15.40 -11.47
N PRO A 133 -27.27 -14.27 -11.15
CA PRO A 133 -26.99 -13.22 -12.12
C PRO A 133 -26.22 -13.83 -13.30
N ARG A 134 -26.67 -13.54 -14.53
CA ARG A 134 -26.03 -14.08 -15.73
C ARG A 134 -24.73 -13.33 -15.99
N HIS A 135 -23.59 -13.96 -15.68
CA HIS A 135 -22.32 -13.46 -16.19
C HIS A 135 -22.27 -13.53 -17.72
N ARG A 136 -21.55 -12.58 -18.31
CA ARG A 136 -21.29 -12.56 -19.74
C ARG A 136 -20.29 -13.68 -20.08
N ASN A 137 -20.65 -14.56 -21.01
CA ASN A 137 -19.84 -15.73 -21.40
C ASN A 137 -18.46 -15.37 -21.97
N TYR A 138 -18.25 -14.11 -22.37
CA TYR A 138 -16.98 -13.62 -22.92
C TYR A 138 -15.99 -13.13 -21.85
N VAL A 139 -16.38 -13.09 -20.58
CA VAL A 139 -15.51 -12.73 -19.45
C VAL A 139 -15.11 -13.98 -18.68
N PHE A 140 -13.80 -14.21 -18.54
CA PHE A 140 -13.26 -15.32 -17.75
C PHE A 140 -13.32 -15.03 -16.25
N GLN A 141 -14.47 -15.32 -15.62
CA GLN A 141 -14.68 -15.10 -14.18
C GLN A 141 -13.70 -15.89 -13.29
N SER A 142 -13.11 -16.99 -13.78
CA SER A 142 -12.03 -17.69 -13.07
C SER A 142 -10.83 -16.80 -12.84
N THR A 143 -10.38 -16.04 -13.85
CA THR A 143 -9.19 -15.19 -13.74
C THR A 143 -9.43 -14.04 -12.76
N ARG A 144 -10.62 -13.43 -12.79
CA ARG A 144 -11.03 -12.41 -11.81
C ARG A 144 -11.04 -12.97 -10.39
N ARG A 145 -11.62 -14.16 -10.18
CA ARG A 145 -11.64 -14.83 -8.88
C ARG A 145 -10.23 -15.13 -8.38
N ASP A 146 -9.35 -15.66 -9.23
CA ASP A 146 -7.96 -15.94 -8.86
C ASP A 146 -7.23 -14.66 -8.44
N ALA A 147 -7.47 -13.54 -9.13
CA ALA A 147 -6.91 -12.25 -8.78
C ALA A 147 -7.47 -11.69 -7.46
N VAL A 148 -8.77 -11.83 -7.21
CA VAL A 148 -9.38 -11.47 -5.91
C VAL A 148 -8.80 -12.31 -4.78
N LEU A 149 -8.59 -13.62 -4.98
CA LEU A 149 -7.98 -14.50 -3.97
C LEU A 149 -6.53 -14.14 -3.67
N ARG A 150 -5.72 -13.82 -4.70
CA ARG A 150 -4.36 -13.30 -4.51
C ARG A 150 -4.37 -11.99 -3.72
N ASN A 151 -5.26 -11.07 -4.09
CA ASN A 151 -5.43 -9.79 -3.40
C ASN A 151 -5.86 -9.98 -1.93
N LEU A 152 -6.79 -10.90 -1.66
CA LEU A 152 -7.23 -11.21 -0.30
C LEU A 152 -6.07 -11.76 0.55
N THR A 153 -5.29 -12.70 0.01
CA THR A 153 -4.10 -13.25 0.69
C THR A 153 -3.11 -12.15 1.08
N MET A 154 -2.78 -11.25 0.15
CA MET A 154 -1.87 -10.14 0.43
C MET A 154 -2.43 -9.18 1.48
N GLN A 155 -3.72 -8.83 1.37
CA GLN A 155 -4.37 -7.94 2.33
C GLN A 155 -4.37 -8.53 3.74
N LEU A 156 -4.69 -9.81 3.90
CA LEU A 156 -4.69 -10.47 5.20
C LEU A 156 -3.30 -10.50 5.84
N GLY A 157 -2.26 -10.78 5.06
CA GLY A 157 -0.87 -10.67 5.51
C GLY A 157 -0.52 -9.24 5.96
N MET A 158 -0.94 -8.23 5.19
CA MET A 158 -0.72 -6.82 5.54
C MET A 158 -1.51 -6.38 6.78
N VAL A 159 -2.74 -6.85 6.99
CA VAL A 159 -3.50 -6.56 8.23
C VAL A 159 -2.80 -7.20 9.42
N ARG A 160 -2.31 -8.43 9.29
CA ARG A 160 -1.53 -9.09 10.35
C ARG A 160 -0.29 -8.27 10.72
N THR A 161 0.52 -7.88 9.73
CA THR A 161 1.71 -7.05 9.97
C THR A 161 1.36 -5.71 10.60
N LEU A 162 0.24 -5.09 10.19
CA LEU A 162 -0.27 -3.87 10.81
C LEU A 162 -0.56 -4.06 12.30
N LEU A 163 -1.24 -5.14 12.67
CA LEU A 163 -1.53 -5.46 14.06
C LEU A 163 -0.23 -5.69 14.84
N GLU A 164 0.70 -6.50 14.32
CA GLU A 164 2.01 -6.75 14.94
C GLU A 164 2.79 -5.46 15.19
N LEU A 165 2.80 -4.53 14.21
CA LEU A 165 3.43 -3.21 14.35
C LEU A 165 2.86 -2.38 15.49
N ASP A 166 1.58 -2.53 15.80
CA ASP A 166 0.87 -1.76 16.83
C ASP A 166 0.82 -2.49 18.19
N LEU A 167 1.05 -3.81 18.22
CA LEU A 167 1.15 -4.60 19.44
C LEU A 167 2.47 -4.37 20.20
N GLU A 168 3.53 -4.00 19.48
CA GLU A 168 4.85 -3.75 20.09
C GLU A 168 4.78 -2.61 21.11
N GLY A 169 5.12 -2.93 22.38
CA GLY A 169 5.16 -1.98 23.49
C GLY A 169 3.80 -1.68 24.15
N THR A 170 2.72 -2.35 23.74
CA THR A 170 1.39 -2.17 24.36
C THR A 170 1.17 -3.12 25.54
N SER A 171 0.92 -2.58 26.73
CA SER A 171 0.57 -3.36 27.93
C SER A 171 -0.93 -3.58 28.13
N ASP A 172 -1.78 -2.69 27.60
CA ASP A 172 -3.24 -2.73 27.78
C ASP A 172 -3.98 -2.95 26.45
N LEU A 173 -3.87 -4.18 25.95
CA LEU A 173 -4.44 -4.56 24.66
C LEU A 173 -5.96 -4.48 24.62
N ALA A 174 -6.63 -4.87 25.71
CA ALA A 174 -8.09 -4.90 25.78
C ALA A 174 -8.69 -3.50 25.62
N ASN A 175 -8.10 -2.49 26.30
CA ASN A 175 -8.59 -1.12 26.18
C ASN A 175 -8.14 -0.46 24.87
N ASN A 176 -6.89 -0.68 24.43
CA ASN A 176 -6.39 -0.06 23.20
C ASN A 176 -7.11 -0.53 21.93
N TYR A 177 -7.56 -1.78 21.91
CA TYR A 177 -8.30 -2.38 20.80
C TYR A 177 -9.79 -2.55 21.06
N GLN A 178 -10.30 -2.07 22.22
CA GLN A 178 -11.70 -2.17 22.61
C GLN A 178 -12.27 -3.58 22.37
N LEU A 179 -11.52 -4.58 22.83
CA LEU A 179 -11.79 -5.97 22.48
C LEU A 179 -13.12 -6.45 23.05
N VAL A 180 -13.82 -7.28 22.27
CA VAL A 180 -15.13 -7.85 22.62
C VAL A 180 -15.05 -9.38 22.74
N ASP A 181 -16.06 -9.98 23.37
CA ASP A 181 -16.12 -11.43 23.65
C ASP A 181 -16.81 -12.26 22.55
N HIS A 182 -17.23 -11.61 21.46
CA HIS A 182 -17.95 -12.23 20.36
C HIS A 182 -17.36 -11.83 19.01
N PRO A 183 -17.38 -12.72 18.00
CA PRO A 183 -17.10 -12.34 16.63
C PRO A 183 -18.27 -11.53 16.04
N SER A 184 -18.01 -10.96 14.87
CA SER A 184 -18.99 -10.27 14.02
C SER A 184 -20.19 -11.16 13.70
N ASN A 185 -21.39 -10.57 13.76
CA ASN A 185 -22.61 -11.20 13.27
C ASN A 185 -22.95 -10.76 11.84
N GLU A 186 -22.28 -9.72 11.32
CA GLU A 186 -22.61 -9.14 10.03
C GLU A 186 -21.58 -9.41 8.94
N SER A 187 -20.35 -9.82 9.27
CA SER A 187 -19.26 -9.96 8.31
C SER A 187 -19.56 -11.02 7.25
N LEU A 188 -19.19 -10.72 6.01
CA LEU A 188 -19.21 -11.71 4.94
C LEU A 188 -18.29 -12.91 5.23
N ALA A 189 -17.31 -12.75 6.12
CA ALA A 189 -16.44 -13.82 6.55
C ALA A 189 -17.16 -14.88 7.40
N ALA A 190 -18.35 -14.61 7.97
CA ALA A 190 -19.04 -15.56 8.86
C ALA A 190 -19.07 -16.99 8.30
N ALA A 191 -18.54 -17.95 9.05
CA ALA A 191 -18.28 -19.31 8.56
C ALA A 191 -19.56 -20.11 8.27
N ASP A 192 -20.65 -19.76 8.95
CA ASP A 192 -21.99 -20.33 8.80
C ASP A 192 -22.84 -19.62 7.73
N GLY A 193 -22.29 -18.60 7.06
CA GLY A 193 -22.95 -17.90 5.97
C GLY A 193 -23.38 -18.87 4.86
N TRP A 194 -24.67 -18.88 4.52
CA TRP A 194 -25.25 -19.77 3.50
C TRP A 194 -24.56 -19.60 2.13
N TRP A 195 -24.01 -18.42 1.86
CA TRP A 195 -23.30 -18.10 0.64
C TRP A 195 -22.03 -18.95 0.45
N TRP A 196 -21.36 -19.33 1.54
CA TRP A 196 -20.18 -20.20 1.46
C TRP A 196 -20.51 -21.64 1.05
N GLN A 197 -21.73 -22.10 1.33
CA GLN A 197 -22.19 -23.43 0.92
C GLN A 197 -22.34 -23.54 -0.61
N HIS A 198 -22.54 -22.39 -1.29
CA HIS A 198 -22.80 -22.33 -2.72
C HIS A 198 -21.54 -22.00 -3.55
N SER A 199 -20.44 -21.57 -2.93
CA SER A 199 -19.22 -21.14 -3.65
C SER A 199 -18.14 -22.23 -3.82
N GLY A 200 -18.47 -23.50 -3.56
CA GLY A 200 -17.62 -24.66 -3.86
C GLY A 200 -16.24 -24.63 -3.18
N ALA A 201 -15.21 -25.14 -3.86
CA ALA A 201 -13.86 -25.26 -3.30
C ALA A 201 -13.21 -23.90 -2.93
N SER A 202 -13.59 -22.82 -3.63
CA SER A 202 -13.08 -21.47 -3.35
C SER A 202 -13.55 -20.94 -1.99
N ALA A 203 -14.74 -21.32 -1.53
CA ALA A 203 -15.26 -20.96 -0.22
C ALA A 203 -14.39 -21.53 0.91
N SER A 204 -14.13 -22.85 0.87
CA SER A 204 -13.28 -23.51 1.86
C SER A 204 -11.87 -22.93 1.89
N TYR A 205 -11.32 -22.58 0.73
CA TYR A 205 -10.02 -21.92 0.64
C TYR A 205 -10.03 -20.54 1.33
N MET A 206 -10.99 -19.67 1.01
CA MET A 206 -11.11 -18.34 1.64
C MET A 206 -11.32 -18.43 3.15
N GLN A 207 -12.16 -19.35 3.61
CA GLN A 207 -12.41 -19.59 5.03
C GLN A 207 -11.12 -20.00 5.77
N ASN A 208 -10.38 -20.96 5.21
CA ASN A 208 -9.10 -21.39 5.79
C ASN A 208 -8.05 -20.27 5.77
N LEU A 209 -8.02 -19.47 4.71
CA LEU A 209 -7.12 -18.32 4.59
C LEU A 209 -7.42 -17.26 5.66
N LEU A 210 -8.69 -16.91 5.86
CA LEU A 210 -9.14 -15.98 6.89
C LEU A 210 -8.75 -16.46 8.30
N LEU A 211 -9.04 -17.72 8.63
CA LEU A 211 -8.71 -18.29 9.93
C LEU A 211 -7.19 -18.33 10.17
N SER A 212 -6.42 -18.86 9.21
CA SER A 212 -4.98 -19.06 9.38
C SER A 212 -4.18 -17.75 9.46
N SER A 213 -4.65 -16.68 8.82
CA SER A 213 -3.93 -15.39 8.75
C SER A 213 -3.74 -14.72 10.11
N PHE A 214 -4.64 -14.96 11.07
CA PHE A 214 -4.62 -14.32 12.39
C PHE A 214 -4.17 -15.27 13.51
N VAL A 215 -3.73 -16.49 13.18
CA VAL A 215 -3.19 -17.44 14.18
C VAL A 215 -1.95 -16.86 14.86
N GLY A 216 -1.92 -16.95 16.19
CA GLY A 216 -0.82 -16.49 17.04
C GLY A 216 -0.93 -15.04 17.52
N LEU A 217 -1.95 -14.29 17.08
CA LEU A 217 -2.27 -12.98 17.67
C LEU A 217 -2.94 -13.14 19.03
N PRO A 218 -2.81 -12.14 19.94
CA PRO A 218 -3.38 -12.20 21.28
C PRO A 218 -4.92 -12.13 21.30
N PHE A 219 -5.54 -11.72 20.19
CA PHE A 219 -6.99 -11.64 19.99
C PHE A 219 -7.37 -12.12 18.57
N GLY A 220 -8.61 -12.56 18.40
CA GLY A 220 -9.15 -12.92 17.08
C GLY A 220 -9.44 -11.68 16.23
N SER A 221 -9.52 -11.87 14.90
CA SER A 221 -9.78 -10.79 13.93
C SER A 221 -11.16 -10.14 14.07
N GLY A 222 -12.07 -10.77 14.80
CA GLY A 222 -13.47 -10.38 14.91
C GLY A 222 -14.32 -10.75 13.70
N MET A 223 -13.74 -11.29 12.62
CA MET A 223 -14.49 -11.75 11.44
C MET A 223 -15.16 -13.11 11.65
N GLN A 224 -14.50 -13.99 12.41
CA GLN A 224 -14.88 -15.39 12.57
C GLN A 224 -14.47 -15.88 13.97
N PRO A 225 -15.17 -16.89 14.52
CA PRO A 225 -14.73 -17.55 15.74
C PRO A 225 -13.43 -18.34 15.48
N THR A 226 -12.49 -18.31 16.44
CA THR A 226 -11.23 -19.07 16.35
C THR A 226 -11.34 -20.48 16.95
N GLY A 227 -12.48 -20.81 17.55
CA GLY A 227 -12.69 -22.07 18.29
C GLY A 227 -12.02 -22.12 19.67
N VAL A 228 -11.34 -21.05 20.09
CA VAL A 228 -10.70 -20.93 21.41
C VAL A 228 -11.69 -20.32 22.41
N SER A 229 -12.00 -21.03 23.48
CA SER A 229 -12.91 -20.54 24.53
C SER A 229 -12.29 -19.37 25.30
N GLY A 230 -13.09 -18.33 25.58
CA GLY A 230 -12.65 -17.13 26.29
C GLY A 230 -11.75 -16.19 25.48
N GLN A 231 -11.58 -16.46 24.18
CA GLN A 231 -10.84 -15.60 23.27
C GLN A 231 -11.57 -14.27 23.08
N LEU A 232 -10.84 -13.16 23.14
CA LEU A 232 -11.35 -11.83 22.78
C LEU A 232 -11.11 -11.53 21.29
N TYR A 233 -11.89 -10.61 20.74
CA TYR A 233 -11.95 -10.28 19.32
C TYR A 233 -11.88 -8.76 19.09
N LEU A 234 -11.36 -8.34 17.93
CA LEU A 234 -11.58 -6.98 17.47
C LEU A 234 -13.09 -6.71 17.33
N PRO A 235 -13.58 -5.50 17.67
CA PRO A 235 -14.99 -5.13 17.53
C PRO A 235 -15.37 -4.88 16.06
N TYR A 236 -15.32 -5.93 15.23
CA TYR A 236 -15.37 -5.84 13.77
C TYR A 236 -16.64 -5.15 13.26
N ASP A 237 -17.80 -5.44 13.84
CA ASP A 237 -19.07 -4.81 13.46
C ASP A 237 -19.06 -3.29 13.70
N ALA A 238 -18.41 -2.83 14.78
CA ALA A 238 -18.26 -1.41 15.06
C ALA A 238 -17.24 -0.73 14.14
N LEU A 239 -16.16 -1.42 13.78
CA LEU A 239 -15.05 -0.88 12.98
C LEU A 239 -15.35 -0.83 11.48
N VAL A 240 -16.05 -1.84 10.97
CA VAL A 240 -16.26 -2.06 9.54
C VAL A 240 -17.69 -1.76 9.13
N GLN A 241 -18.65 -1.87 10.05
CA GLN A 241 -20.09 -1.78 9.76
C GLN A 241 -20.47 -2.57 8.49
N PRO A 242 -20.27 -3.90 8.48
CA PRO A 242 -20.36 -4.71 7.26
C PRO A 242 -21.67 -4.50 6.49
N LEU A 243 -22.80 -4.43 7.19
CA LEU A 243 -24.10 -4.19 6.56
C LEU A 243 -24.19 -2.80 5.91
N TYR A 244 -23.64 -1.77 6.55
CA TYR A 244 -23.60 -0.42 5.99
C TYR A 244 -22.72 -0.38 4.73
N VAL A 245 -21.51 -0.95 4.79
CA VAL A 245 -20.60 -1.03 3.64
C VAL A 245 -21.26 -1.75 2.47
N ARG A 246 -21.95 -2.88 2.72
CA ARG A 246 -22.68 -3.60 1.66
C ARG A 246 -23.86 -2.83 1.08
N ARG A 247 -24.54 -1.99 1.85
CA ARG A 247 -25.77 -1.30 1.40
C ARG A 247 -25.55 0.12 0.88
N LYS A 248 -24.49 0.81 1.33
CA LYS A 248 -24.29 2.25 1.12
C LYS A 248 -22.98 2.57 0.42
N CYS A 249 -22.02 1.66 0.40
CA CYS A 249 -20.73 1.82 -0.29
C CYS A 249 -20.69 0.96 -1.56
N VAL A 250 -21.74 1.01 -2.38
CA VAL A 250 -21.87 0.26 -3.63
C VAL A 250 -22.23 1.25 -4.73
N GLU A 251 -21.61 1.08 -5.90
CA GLU A 251 -21.98 1.78 -7.13
C GLU A 251 -22.48 0.74 -8.12
N CYS A 252 -23.74 0.86 -8.54
CA CYS A 252 -24.40 -0.05 -9.47
C CYS A 252 -25.74 0.55 -9.90
N ASP A 253 -25.71 1.70 -10.58
CA ASP A 253 -26.93 2.43 -10.93
C ASP A 253 -27.72 1.71 -12.05
N ASP A 254 -27.02 1.13 -13.03
CA ASP A 254 -27.61 0.34 -14.13
C ASP A 254 -26.68 -0.82 -14.52
N PRO A 255 -26.79 -2.00 -13.88
CA PRO A 255 -25.90 -3.15 -14.15
C PRO A 255 -26.08 -3.74 -15.56
N GLU A 256 -27.22 -3.51 -16.21
CA GLU A 256 -27.45 -4.00 -17.57
C GLU A 256 -26.79 -3.08 -18.60
N ALA A 257 -26.81 -1.77 -18.37
CA ALA A 257 -26.13 -0.80 -19.22
C ALA A 257 -24.62 -0.74 -18.97
N PHE A 258 -24.16 -0.91 -17.72
CA PHE A 258 -22.76 -0.78 -17.33
C PHE A 258 -22.26 -1.97 -16.50
N PRO A 259 -22.00 -3.14 -17.12
CA PRO A 259 -21.62 -4.36 -16.40
C PRO A 259 -20.32 -4.26 -15.59
N GLU A 260 -19.39 -3.39 -15.99
CA GLU A 260 -18.09 -3.22 -15.33
C GLU A 260 -18.11 -2.16 -14.21
N ASP A 261 -19.22 -1.44 -14.01
CA ASP A 261 -19.28 -0.28 -13.11
C ASP A 261 -18.99 -0.66 -11.66
N HIS A 262 -19.71 -1.64 -11.14
CA HIS A 262 -19.51 -2.15 -9.78
C HIS A 262 -18.10 -2.70 -9.55
N PHE A 263 -17.57 -3.43 -10.53
CA PHE A 263 -16.21 -3.99 -10.45
C PHE A 263 -15.16 -2.87 -10.41
N PHE A 264 -15.27 -1.90 -11.32
CA PHE A 264 -14.37 -0.75 -11.40
C PHE A 264 -14.41 0.12 -10.13
N ALA A 265 -15.60 0.47 -9.65
CA ALA A 265 -15.78 1.25 -8.44
C ALA A 265 -15.22 0.51 -7.21
N THR A 266 -15.49 -0.79 -7.07
CA THR A 266 -15.05 -1.60 -5.93
C THR A 266 -13.52 -1.69 -5.85
N VAL A 267 -12.80 -1.82 -6.98
CA VAL A 267 -11.32 -1.78 -7.01
C VAL A 267 -10.79 -0.44 -6.51
N HIS A 268 -11.43 0.67 -6.88
CA HIS A 268 -11.02 2.00 -6.41
C HIS A 268 -11.34 2.22 -4.91
N GLN A 269 -12.44 1.66 -4.41
CA GLN A 269 -12.77 1.68 -2.98
C GLN A 269 -11.70 0.98 -2.14
N ILE A 270 -11.27 -0.22 -2.57
CA ILE A 270 -10.18 -0.97 -1.91
C ILE A 270 -8.88 -0.17 -1.98
N THR A 271 -8.57 0.42 -3.15
CA THR A 271 -7.40 1.29 -3.33
C THR A 271 -7.40 2.46 -2.34
N GLU A 272 -8.52 3.17 -2.19
CA GLU A 272 -8.64 4.30 -1.25
C GLU A 272 -8.54 3.87 0.21
N ALA A 273 -9.09 2.72 0.58
CA ALA A 273 -8.97 2.16 1.91
C ALA A 273 -7.49 1.90 2.27
N TRP A 274 -6.72 1.29 1.36
CA TRP A 274 -5.28 1.07 1.56
C TRP A 274 -4.45 2.35 1.49
N CYS A 275 -4.85 3.34 0.69
CA CYS A 275 -4.28 4.69 0.77
C CYS A 275 -4.52 5.31 2.16
N CYS A 276 -5.70 5.08 2.76
CA CYS A 276 -5.99 5.56 4.11
C CYS A 276 -5.10 4.87 5.15
N VAL A 277 -4.83 3.57 5.03
CA VAL A 277 -3.87 2.86 5.88
C VAL A 277 -2.48 3.46 5.74
N LEU A 278 -2.00 3.67 4.50
CA LEU A 278 -0.71 4.31 4.20
C LEU A 278 -0.54 5.64 4.93
N GLU A 279 -1.51 6.54 4.77
CA GLU A 279 -1.52 7.85 5.40
C GLU A 279 -1.32 7.75 6.92
N ARG A 280 -2.11 6.89 7.57
CA ARG A 280 -2.10 6.74 9.03
C ARG A 280 -0.83 6.09 9.55
N GLN A 281 -0.17 5.25 8.74
CA GLN A 281 1.13 4.68 9.08
C GLN A 281 2.26 5.70 8.95
N LEU A 282 2.18 6.61 7.96
CA LEU A 282 3.11 7.73 7.86
C LEU A 282 2.94 8.71 9.04
N ASP A 283 1.70 8.95 9.48
CA ASP A 283 1.45 9.75 10.68
C ASP A 283 2.07 9.11 11.93
N ARG A 284 1.84 7.81 12.16
CA ARG A 284 2.46 7.14 13.32
C ARG A 284 3.98 7.07 13.23
N ALA A 285 4.55 6.90 12.04
CA ALA A 285 6.00 6.96 11.85
C ALA A 285 6.56 8.35 12.20
N GLN A 286 5.86 9.42 11.83
CA GLN A 286 6.24 10.79 12.20
C GLN A 286 6.14 11.01 13.71
N GLU A 287 5.07 10.55 14.36
CA GLU A 287 4.92 10.63 15.82
C GLU A 287 6.10 9.98 16.55
N LEU A 288 6.53 8.78 16.12
CA LEU A 288 7.69 8.10 16.70
C LEU A 288 8.98 8.93 16.56
N LEU A 289 9.17 9.60 15.43
CA LEU A 289 10.34 10.46 15.21
C LEU A 289 10.24 11.77 16.02
N ASP A 290 9.03 12.29 16.24
CA ASP A 290 8.77 13.49 17.04
C ASP A 290 8.93 13.22 18.55
N GLU A 291 8.69 11.98 19.01
CA GLU A 291 8.91 11.53 20.39
C GLU A 291 10.41 11.43 20.76
N MET A 292 11.31 11.52 19.78
CA MET A 292 12.75 11.35 19.98
C MET A 292 13.38 12.50 20.76
N ALA A 293 14.07 12.15 21.85
CA ALA A 293 14.89 13.07 22.64
C ALA A 293 16.39 12.75 22.52
N LEU A 294 17.25 13.76 22.78
CA LEU A 294 18.71 13.61 22.64
C LEU A 294 19.34 12.72 23.73
N ASP A 295 18.66 12.52 24.84
CA ASP A 295 19.10 11.76 26.02
C ASP A 295 18.53 10.34 26.08
N THR A 296 17.62 9.99 25.16
CA THR A 296 17.01 8.66 25.06
C THR A 296 17.68 7.80 23.99
N ASP A 297 17.69 6.48 24.17
CA ASP A 297 18.09 5.55 23.09
C ASP A 297 17.14 5.72 21.89
N PRO A 298 17.62 6.21 20.73
CA PRO A 298 16.74 6.46 19.59
C PRO A 298 16.33 5.17 18.88
N ARG A 299 16.98 4.03 19.15
CA ARG A 299 16.81 2.80 18.36
C ARG A 299 15.36 2.32 18.28
N PRO A 300 14.58 2.19 19.38
CA PRO A 300 13.22 1.67 19.30
C PRO A 300 12.31 2.54 18.43
N LEU A 301 12.45 3.87 18.55
CA LEU A 301 11.66 4.84 17.78
C LEU A 301 12.04 4.82 16.29
N VAL A 302 13.34 4.82 16.00
CA VAL A 302 13.87 4.80 14.63
C VAL A 302 13.54 3.47 13.94
N GLU A 303 13.67 2.34 14.64
CA GLU A 303 13.28 1.03 14.14
C GLU A 303 11.78 0.95 13.87
N GLY A 304 10.95 1.43 14.80
CA GLY A 304 9.49 1.50 14.64
C GLY A 304 9.06 2.34 13.43
N ALA A 305 9.70 3.50 13.22
CA ALA A 305 9.47 4.36 12.06
C ALA A 305 9.92 3.69 10.75
N ALA A 306 11.13 3.10 10.74
CA ALA A 306 11.67 2.42 9.57
C ALA A 306 10.81 1.20 9.17
N ARG A 307 10.30 0.43 10.14
CA ARG A 307 9.37 -0.67 9.89
C ARG A 307 8.04 -0.19 9.30
N ARG A 308 7.52 0.95 9.74
CA ARG A 308 6.31 1.57 9.16
C ARG A 308 6.53 2.07 7.74
N TYR A 309 7.67 2.66 7.41
CA TYR A 309 8.00 3.03 6.03
C TYR A 309 8.15 1.81 5.11
N ARG A 310 8.73 0.70 5.60
CA ARG A 310 8.76 -0.58 4.86
C ARG A 310 7.36 -1.16 4.66
N TYR A 311 6.52 -1.11 5.69
CA TYR A 311 5.12 -1.50 5.56
C TYR A 311 4.36 -0.66 4.52
N CYS A 312 4.59 0.67 4.51
CA CYS A 312 4.06 1.54 3.47
C CYS A 312 4.58 1.15 2.06
N THR A 313 5.84 0.72 1.96
CA THR A 313 6.41 0.21 0.69
C THR A 313 5.61 -0.98 0.19
N HIS A 314 5.31 -1.94 1.07
CA HIS A 314 4.50 -3.11 0.72
C HIS A 314 3.09 -2.75 0.28
N ILE A 315 2.45 -1.76 0.91
CA ILE A 315 1.12 -1.30 0.45
C ILE A 315 1.22 -0.73 -0.97
N TRP A 316 2.22 0.08 -1.30
CA TRP A 316 2.40 0.58 -2.67
C TRP A 316 2.61 -0.53 -3.70
N GLU A 317 3.38 -1.56 -3.34
CA GLU A 317 3.60 -2.74 -4.18
C GLU A 317 2.31 -3.56 -4.33
N TYR A 318 1.54 -3.73 -3.26
CA TYR A 318 0.20 -4.32 -3.33
C TYR A 318 -0.74 -3.49 -4.22
N LEU A 319 -0.72 -2.16 -4.12
CA LEU A 319 -1.63 -1.30 -4.87
C LEU A 319 -1.45 -1.46 -6.38
N ILE A 320 -0.21 -1.65 -6.87
CA ILE A 320 0.01 -1.90 -8.30
C ILE A 320 -0.54 -3.27 -8.73
N ASP A 321 -0.31 -4.32 -7.95
CA ASP A 321 -0.85 -5.65 -8.24
C ASP A 321 -2.39 -5.65 -8.16
N HIS A 322 -2.95 -4.91 -7.20
CA HIS A 322 -4.37 -4.78 -6.99
C HIS A 322 -5.08 -4.09 -8.16
N ILE A 323 -4.64 -2.89 -8.55
CA ILE A 323 -5.27 -2.16 -9.67
C ILE A 323 -5.11 -2.91 -10.99
N SER A 324 -4.07 -3.75 -11.13
CA SER A 324 -3.85 -4.55 -12.33
C SER A 324 -5.00 -5.53 -12.58
N ILE A 325 -5.84 -5.85 -11.57
CA ILE A 325 -7.06 -6.65 -11.77
C ILE A 325 -8.04 -6.00 -12.76
N LEU A 326 -7.96 -4.68 -12.99
CA LEU A 326 -8.74 -3.97 -13.99
C LEU A 326 -8.39 -4.41 -15.42
N SER A 327 -7.29 -5.13 -15.64
CA SER A 327 -6.98 -5.79 -16.92
C SER A 327 -7.99 -6.86 -17.32
N GLU A 328 -8.73 -7.39 -16.33
CA GLU A 328 -9.70 -8.46 -16.54
C GLU A 328 -11.08 -7.93 -16.94
N MET A 329 -11.26 -6.60 -17.01
CA MET A 329 -12.47 -5.97 -17.54
C MET A 329 -12.62 -6.27 -19.04
N ASP A 330 -13.85 -6.44 -19.51
CA ASP A 330 -14.09 -6.38 -20.93
C ASP A 330 -13.86 -4.95 -21.44
N CYS A 331 -13.02 -4.82 -22.48
CA CYS A 331 -12.66 -3.52 -23.01
C CYS A 331 -13.86 -2.77 -23.61
N ALA A 332 -14.79 -3.45 -24.27
CA ALA A 332 -15.94 -2.79 -24.88
C ALA A 332 -16.92 -2.30 -23.82
N ASP A 333 -17.17 -3.11 -22.79
CA ASP A 333 -18.03 -2.75 -21.66
C ASP A 333 -17.42 -1.57 -20.87
N TYR A 334 -16.11 -1.62 -20.57
CA TYR A 334 -15.44 -0.51 -19.90
C TYR A 334 -15.38 0.77 -20.74
N LEU A 335 -15.10 0.69 -22.05
CA LEU A 335 -15.05 1.89 -22.90
C LEU A 335 -16.42 2.56 -23.04
N THR A 336 -17.50 1.80 -22.93
CA THR A 336 -18.87 2.32 -22.84
C THR A 336 -19.07 3.07 -21.52
N LEU A 337 -18.75 2.43 -20.39
CA LEU A 337 -18.81 3.04 -19.05
C LEU A 337 -17.95 4.32 -18.97
N LYS A 338 -16.74 4.30 -19.53
CA LYS A 338 -15.80 5.43 -19.53
C LYS A 338 -16.43 6.73 -20.03
N LEU A 339 -17.33 6.67 -21.01
CA LEU A 339 -18.03 7.85 -21.49
C LEU A 339 -18.85 8.52 -20.38
N HIS A 340 -19.52 7.72 -19.55
CA HIS A 340 -20.36 8.17 -18.45
C HIS A 340 -19.55 8.62 -17.22
N LEU A 341 -18.30 8.15 -17.09
CA LEU A 341 -17.37 8.61 -16.06
C LEU A 341 -16.70 9.95 -16.38
N HIS A 342 -17.05 10.63 -17.47
CA HIS A 342 -16.45 11.94 -17.79
C HIS A 342 -16.61 12.95 -16.66
N GLY A 343 -15.51 13.59 -16.29
CA GLY A 343 -15.45 14.50 -15.15
C GLY A 343 -15.04 13.83 -13.83
N ALA A 344 -15.14 12.51 -13.73
CA ALA A 344 -14.55 11.70 -12.66
C ALA A 344 -13.23 11.07 -13.13
N SER A 345 -12.17 11.20 -12.32
CA SER A 345 -10.86 10.61 -12.66
C SER A 345 -10.08 10.26 -11.40
N GLY A 346 -9.30 9.17 -11.44
CA GLY A 346 -8.36 8.84 -10.36
C GLY A 346 -7.36 9.97 -10.06
N GLY A 347 -7.08 10.87 -11.03
CA GLY A 347 -6.31 12.09 -10.79
C GLY A 347 -6.95 13.04 -9.76
N GLN A 348 -8.24 12.89 -9.49
CA GLN A 348 -9.01 13.62 -8.48
C GLN A 348 -8.94 12.98 -7.08
N SER A 349 -8.35 11.78 -6.90
CA SER A 349 -8.06 11.24 -5.56
C SER A 349 -7.22 12.22 -4.75
N VAL A 350 -7.81 12.79 -3.70
CA VAL A 350 -7.12 13.79 -2.86
C VAL A 350 -6.02 13.11 -2.05
N ARG A 351 -6.33 11.93 -1.49
CA ARG A 351 -5.40 11.17 -0.65
C ARG A 351 -4.19 10.70 -1.44
N LEU A 352 -4.38 10.11 -2.61
CA LEU A 352 -3.26 9.68 -3.46
C LEU A 352 -2.35 10.87 -3.81
N ARG A 353 -2.92 12.03 -4.19
CA ARG A 353 -2.14 13.23 -4.45
C ARG A 353 -1.37 13.72 -3.23
N GLN A 354 -1.96 13.65 -2.04
CA GLN A 354 -1.30 14.08 -0.81
C GLN A 354 -0.16 13.13 -0.43
N LEU A 355 -0.38 11.81 -0.49
CA LEU A 355 0.65 10.80 -0.28
C LEU A 355 1.85 11.01 -1.22
N SER A 356 1.60 11.19 -2.52
CA SER A 356 2.65 11.42 -3.51
C SER A 356 3.38 12.75 -3.34
N ARG A 357 2.77 13.74 -2.66
CA ARG A 357 3.45 14.99 -2.27
C ARG A 357 4.23 14.85 -0.98
N ARG A 358 3.75 14.05 -0.02
CA ARG A 358 4.34 13.88 1.30
C ARG A 358 5.61 13.03 1.28
N ILE A 359 5.64 11.95 0.51
CA ILE A 359 6.77 10.99 0.49
C ILE A 359 8.12 11.66 0.15
N PRO A 360 8.19 12.57 -0.84
CA PRO A 360 9.38 13.39 -1.08
C PRO A 360 9.81 14.32 0.07
N HIS A 361 8.95 14.56 1.05
CA HIS A 361 9.22 15.50 2.14
C HIS A 361 9.33 14.80 3.50
N LEU A 362 9.46 13.47 3.51
CA LEU A 362 9.85 12.73 4.72
C LEU A 362 11.25 13.14 5.22
N LEU A 363 12.06 13.74 4.34
CA LEU A 363 13.26 14.48 4.70
C LEU A 363 13.15 15.92 4.17
N PRO A 364 13.75 16.91 4.85
CA PRO A 364 14.61 16.79 6.03
C PRO A 364 13.87 16.35 7.29
N LEU A 365 14.59 15.67 8.18
CA LEU A 365 14.09 15.53 9.55
C LEU A 365 14.12 16.89 10.26
N GLU A 366 13.08 17.16 11.03
CA GLU A 366 13.05 18.32 11.92
C GLU A 366 14.06 18.13 13.05
N LEU A 367 14.82 19.19 13.34
CA LEU A 367 15.76 19.18 14.45
C LEU A 367 15.04 19.60 15.73
N PRO A 368 15.25 18.89 16.85
CA PRO A 368 14.97 19.43 18.17
C PRO A 368 15.64 20.81 18.33
N LEU A 369 14.91 21.78 18.91
CA LEU A 369 15.36 23.17 19.11
C LEU A 369 16.72 23.29 19.86
N ALA A 370 17.11 22.25 20.59
CA ALA A 370 18.35 22.20 21.38
C ALA A 370 19.63 21.88 20.56
N ILE A 371 19.51 21.56 19.27
CA ILE A 371 20.68 21.18 18.44
C ILE A 371 21.33 22.45 17.87
N GLY A 372 22.51 22.85 18.40
CA GLY A 372 23.31 24.00 17.92
C GLY A 372 24.01 23.78 16.56
N PRO A 373 25.16 24.39 16.25
CA PRO A 373 26.01 24.01 15.10
C PRO A 373 26.93 22.80 15.39
N ILE A 374 27.39 22.08 14.35
CA ILE A 374 28.44 21.03 14.50
C ILE A 374 29.75 21.72 14.89
N GLN A 375 30.35 21.25 15.98
CA GLN A 375 31.71 21.62 16.34
C GLN A 375 32.62 20.40 16.08
N GLY A 376 33.58 20.54 15.18
CA GLY A 376 34.54 19.48 14.86
C GLY A 376 34.11 18.50 13.75
N PRO A 377 34.84 17.38 13.58
CA PRO A 377 34.55 16.39 12.55
C PRO A 377 33.25 15.63 12.84
N PHE A 378 32.66 15.03 11.78
CA PHE A 378 31.48 14.20 11.92
C PHE A 378 31.79 12.93 12.73
N ASP A 379 31.24 12.89 13.94
CA ASP A 379 31.14 11.69 14.78
C ASP A 379 29.86 10.87 14.51
N PRO A 380 29.95 9.63 14.00
CA PRO A 380 28.80 8.76 13.74
C PRO A 380 28.16 8.16 15.02
N THR A 381 28.81 8.29 16.18
CA THR A 381 28.27 7.87 17.48
C THR A 381 27.45 8.97 18.16
N SER A 382 27.49 10.21 17.63
CA SER A 382 26.74 11.35 18.14
C SER A 382 25.38 11.48 17.46
N LEU A 383 24.29 11.30 18.22
CA LEU A 383 22.93 11.49 17.72
C LEU A 383 22.72 12.89 17.12
N SER A 384 23.24 13.93 17.80
CA SER A 384 23.13 15.31 17.31
C SER A 384 23.80 15.52 15.95
N HIS A 385 24.91 14.85 15.66
CA HIS A 385 25.58 14.91 14.38
C HIS A 385 24.76 14.20 13.30
N VAL A 386 24.29 12.98 13.59
CA VAL A 386 23.45 12.19 12.68
C VAL A 386 22.18 12.96 12.30
N LEU A 387 21.45 13.52 13.28
CA LEU A 387 20.22 14.27 13.02
C LEU A 387 20.47 15.51 12.15
N ARG A 388 21.60 16.22 12.34
CA ARG A 388 21.94 17.36 11.47
C ARG A 388 22.20 16.95 10.03
N VAL A 389 22.89 15.84 9.81
CA VAL A 389 23.08 15.31 8.44
C VAL A 389 21.73 15.00 7.80
N LEU A 390 20.80 14.38 8.54
CA LEU A 390 19.46 14.08 8.01
C LEU A 390 18.63 15.33 7.75
N ALA A 391 18.84 16.39 8.54
CA ALA A 391 18.19 17.69 8.37
C ALA A 391 18.71 18.50 7.17
N THR A 392 19.81 18.10 6.52
CA THR A 392 20.31 18.72 5.28
C THR A 392 19.85 17.99 4.02
N ILE A 393 19.34 16.76 4.13
CA ILE A 393 18.86 16.00 2.97
C ILE A 393 17.61 16.69 2.39
N ARG A 394 17.66 17.05 1.11
CA ARG A 394 16.52 17.54 0.33
C ARG A 394 16.31 16.70 -0.91
N VAL A 395 15.11 16.79 -1.45
CA VAL A 395 14.77 16.16 -2.71
C VAL A 395 15.02 17.08 -3.88
N GLY A 396 15.60 16.53 -4.94
CA GLY A 396 15.88 17.25 -6.17
C GLY A 396 17.15 18.11 -6.08
N ASP A 397 17.84 18.12 -4.96
CA ASP A 397 19.20 18.64 -4.88
C ASP A 397 20.06 17.91 -5.90
N THR A 398 20.93 18.65 -6.59
CA THR A 398 21.89 18.07 -7.53
C THR A 398 22.84 17.10 -6.83
N GLY A 399 22.97 17.22 -5.51
CA GLY A 399 23.92 16.48 -4.68
C GLY A 399 25.31 17.11 -4.67
N ASP A 400 25.41 18.39 -5.04
CA ASP A 400 26.69 19.13 -5.12
C ASP A 400 27.18 19.63 -3.75
N ASP A 401 26.42 19.42 -2.68
CA ASP A 401 26.90 19.66 -1.31
C ASP A 401 27.92 18.58 -0.90
N ILE A 402 29.19 18.87 -1.20
CA ILE A 402 30.33 17.99 -0.93
C ILE A 402 30.39 17.62 0.56
N ALA A 403 30.07 18.56 1.46
CA ALA A 403 30.16 18.32 2.91
C ALA A 403 29.07 17.35 3.37
N ALA A 404 27.82 17.55 2.95
CA ALA A 404 26.71 16.65 3.27
C ALA A 404 26.94 15.25 2.68
N VAL A 405 27.44 15.16 1.44
CA VAL A 405 27.76 13.87 0.80
C VAL A 405 28.86 13.12 1.55
N ALA A 406 29.92 13.80 2.00
CA ALA A 406 31.00 13.19 2.78
C ALA A 406 30.52 12.70 4.15
N GLN A 407 29.65 13.46 4.83
CA GLN A 407 29.07 13.06 6.11
C GLN A 407 28.11 11.86 5.94
N LEU A 408 27.28 11.85 4.89
CA LEU A 408 26.45 10.70 4.55
C LEU A 408 27.28 9.46 4.21
N GLN A 409 28.38 9.62 3.47
CA GLN A 409 29.31 8.53 3.18
C GLN A 409 29.87 7.93 4.47
N ALA A 410 30.34 8.78 5.40
CA ALA A 410 30.83 8.34 6.71
C ALA A 410 29.74 7.64 7.53
N MET A 411 28.49 8.11 7.45
CA MET A 411 27.34 7.49 8.11
C MET A 411 27.01 6.12 7.50
N TYR A 412 27.04 5.96 6.17
CA TYR A 412 26.85 4.66 5.50
C TYR A 412 27.98 3.67 5.79
N ALA A 413 29.20 4.15 6.00
CA ALA A 413 30.35 3.32 6.38
C ALA A 413 30.32 2.92 7.87
N ALA A 414 29.55 3.63 8.70
CA ALA A 414 29.48 3.38 10.13
C ALA A 414 28.62 2.14 10.44
N HIS A 415 29.17 1.25 11.27
CA HIS A 415 28.48 0.08 11.81
C HIS A 415 28.16 0.24 13.30
N VAL A 416 27.96 1.49 13.74
CA VAL A 416 27.74 1.87 15.14
C VAL A 416 26.46 2.71 15.27
N SER A 417 25.82 2.61 16.43
CA SER A 417 24.65 3.42 16.78
C SER A 417 25.09 4.86 17.14
N PRO A 418 24.30 5.89 16.79
CA PRO A 418 23.02 5.84 16.11
C PRO A 418 23.09 5.82 14.58
N ALA A 419 24.27 6.07 13.97
CA ALA A 419 24.41 6.14 12.52
C ALA A 419 23.83 4.92 11.78
N ALA A 420 24.15 3.71 12.22
CA ALA A 420 23.66 2.47 11.60
C ALA A 420 22.13 2.34 11.69
N ASP A 421 21.52 2.78 12.79
CA ASP A 421 20.06 2.74 12.99
C ASP A 421 19.37 3.70 12.00
N PHE A 422 19.91 4.90 11.82
CA PHE A 422 19.38 5.88 10.86
C PHE A 422 19.65 5.53 9.39
N VAL A 423 20.71 4.77 9.09
CA VAL A 423 20.88 4.19 7.75
C VAL A 423 19.72 3.25 7.41
N GLN A 424 19.20 2.47 8.37
CA GLN A 424 18.01 1.64 8.14
C GLN A 424 16.77 2.48 7.84
N LEU A 425 16.60 3.62 8.52
CA LEU A 425 15.51 4.57 8.24
C LEU A 425 15.63 5.15 6.82
N LEU A 426 16.82 5.62 6.44
CA LEU A 426 17.07 6.15 5.09
C LEU A 426 16.79 5.12 4.00
N GLN A 427 17.22 3.87 4.20
CA GLN A 427 16.93 2.78 3.28
C GLN A 427 15.43 2.54 3.14
N ALA A 428 14.69 2.54 4.25
CA ALA A 428 13.23 2.39 4.23
C ALA A 428 12.53 3.54 3.46
N ILE A 429 12.99 4.79 3.62
CA ILE A 429 12.47 5.94 2.87
C ILE A 429 12.77 5.80 1.36
N GLN A 430 13.99 5.39 0.99
CA GLN A 430 14.36 5.16 -0.41
C GLN A 430 13.58 4.01 -1.06
N MET A 431 13.28 2.95 -0.29
CA MET A 431 12.41 1.87 -0.74
C MET A 431 10.99 2.39 -1.03
N LEU A 432 10.43 3.17 -0.11
CA LEU A 432 9.11 3.78 -0.25
C LEU A 432 9.03 4.69 -1.48
N GLU A 433 10.02 5.56 -1.68
CA GLU A 433 10.14 6.42 -2.87
C GLU A 433 10.12 5.59 -4.17
N ASN A 434 10.87 4.49 -4.19
CA ASN A 434 10.95 3.62 -5.36
C ASN A 434 9.64 2.85 -5.61
N ALA A 435 8.92 2.43 -4.56
CA ALA A 435 7.62 1.78 -4.71
C ALA A 435 6.57 2.72 -5.32
N VAL A 436 6.55 4.00 -4.94
CA VAL A 436 5.69 5.02 -5.58
C VAL A 436 5.98 5.10 -7.09
N ARG A 437 7.26 5.09 -7.48
CA ARG A 437 7.66 5.13 -8.89
C ARG A 437 7.16 3.90 -9.65
N ARG A 438 7.32 2.71 -9.06
CA ARG A 438 6.81 1.45 -9.63
C ARG A 438 5.30 1.48 -9.82
N PHE A 439 4.57 2.00 -8.83
CA PHE A 439 3.13 2.17 -8.94
C PHE A 439 2.73 3.04 -10.14
N TYR A 440 3.31 4.24 -10.27
CA TYR A 440 2.96 5.13 -11.38
C TYR A 440 3.35 4.56 -12.75
N PHE A 441 4.48 3.88 -12.84
CA PHE A 441 4.88 3.20 -14.07
C PHE A 441 3.91 2.07 -14.42
N GLY A 442 3.60 1.17 -13.48
CA GLY A 442 2.70 0.06 -13.72
C GLY A 442 1.27 0.51 -14.01
N HIS A 443 0.78 1.55 -13.32
CA HIS A 443 -0.52 2.16 -13.62
C HIS A 443 -0.53 2.77 -15.03
N GLN A 444 0.57 3.39 -15.49
CA GLN A 444 0.68 3.83 -16.88
C GLN A 444 0.53 2.66 -17.85
N GLN A 445 1.20 1.53 -17.59
CA GLN A 445 1.11 0.34 -18.46
C GLN A 445 -0.31 -0.24 -18.48
N LEU A 446 -0.97 -0.33 -17.32
CA LEU A 446 -2.37 -0.73 -17.22
C LEU A 446 -3.27 0.21 -18.04
N ALA A 447 -3.09 1.52 -17.90
CA ALA A 447 -3.87 2.51 -18.65
C ALA A 447 -3.66 2.35 -20.16
N ILE A 448 -2.43 2.09 -20.62
CA ILE A 448 -2.12 1.82 -22.03
C ILE A 448 -2.81 0.54 -22.50
N MET A 449 -2.82 -0.51 -21.69
CA MET A 449 -3.44 -1.79 -22.04
C MET A 449 -4.98 -1.68 -22.16
N VAL A 450 -5.61 -0.94 -21.25
CA VAL A 450 -7.08 -0.82 -21.19
C VAL A 450 -7.62 0.27 -22.12
N LEU A 451 -6.92 1.40 -22.23
CA LEU A 451 -7.38 2.56 -23.01
C LEU A 451 -6.74 2.64 -24.40
N GLY A 452 -5.56 2.06 -24.58
CA GLY A 452 -4.65 2.36 -25.69
C GLY A 452 -3.72 3.52 -25.39
N ALA A 453 -2.52 3.51 -25.99
CA ALA A 453 -1.47 4.49 -25.73
C ALA A 453 -1.87 5.93 -26.07
N SER A 454 -2.76 6.11 -27.06
CA SER A 454 -3.16 7.43 -27.56
C SER A 454 -4.55 7.91 -27.11
N ALA A 455 -5.16 7.20 -26.17
CA ALA A 455 -6.54 7.48 -25.78
C ALA A 455 -6.66 8.68 -24.84
N ALA A 456 -7.70 9.48 -25.04
CA ALA A 456 -8.08 10.53 -24.09
C ALA A 456 -8.60 9.89 -22.78
N GLY A 457 -8.22 10.47 -21.63
CA GLY A 457 -8.73 10.07 -20.32
C GLY A 457 -10.07 10.73 -19.97
N THR A 458 -10.78 10.18 -18.98
CA THR A 458 -12.06 10.73 -18.47
C THR A 458 -11.95 12.13 -17.85
N GLY A 459 -10.76 12.49 -17.35
CA GLY A 459 -10.49 13.76 -16.68
C GLY A 459 -10.15 14.94 -17.61
N SER A 460 -10.06 14.73 -18.93
CA SER A 460 -9.79 15.79 -19.91
C SER A 460 -10.26 15.38 -21.31
N PRO A 461 -11.57 15.47 -21.60
CA PRO A 461 -12.11 15.20 -22.94
C PRO A 461 -11.40 16.07 -23.99
N GLY A 462 -10.93 15.45 -25.08
CA GLY A 462 -10.26 16.13 -26.19
C GLY A 462 -8.73 16.30 -26.05
N LYS A 463 -8.12 15.92 -24.92
CA LYS A 463 -6.65 15.85 -24.81
C LYS A 463 -6.18 14.40 -24.93
N GLN A 464 -5.79 14.01 -26.14
CA GLN A 464 -5.08 12.75 -26.37
C GLN A 464 -3.87 12.65 -25.42
N ASP A 465 -3.61 11.44 -24.94
CA ASP A 465 -2.45 11.08 -24.10
C ASP A 465 -2.44 11.68 -22.69
N PHE A 466 -3.45 12.44 -22.25
CA PHE A 466 -3.37 13.18 -20.98
C PHE A 466 -3.17 12.27 -19.75
N THR A 467 -3.93 11.17 -19.63
CA THR A 467 -3.78 10.22 -18.51
C THR A 467 -2.42 9.55 -18.51
N VAL A 468 -1.99 9.04 -19.68
CA VAL A 468 -0.71 8.36 -19.85
C VAL A 468 0.45 9.32 -19.52
N ASN A 469 0.40 10.55 -20.02
CA ASN A 469 1.40 11.59 -19.75
C ASN A 469 1.40 12.05 -18.28
N MET A 470 0.24 12.10 -17.63
CA MET A 470 0.17 12.43 -16.20
C MET A 470 0.80 11.36 -15.33
N LEU A 471 0.53 10.08 -15.63
CA LEU A 471 1.16 8.95 -14.95
C LEU A 471 2.65 8.89 -15.25
N GLU A 472 3.05 9.19 -16.49
CA GLU A 472 4.45 9.28 -16.91
C GLU A 472 5.23 10.31 -16.11
N ARG A 473 4.67 11.51 -15.96
CA ARG A 473 5.25 12.56 -15.10
C ARG A 473 5.42 12.07 -13.66
N GLY A 474 4.49 11.26 -13.16
CA GLY A 474 4.53 10.68 -11.81
C GLY A 474 5.79 9.87 -11.54
N TRP A 475 6.26 9.07 -12.50
CA TRP A 475 7.48 8.26 -12.33
C TRP A 475 8.75 8.88 -12.92
N LYS A 476 8.67 9.67 -14.00
CA LYS A 476 9.84 10.35 -14.60
C LYS A 476 10.37 11.49 -13.74
N ASN A 477 9.47 12.28 -13.15
CA ASN A 477 9.83 13.37 -12.25
C ASN A 477 9.81 12.91 -10.80
N ALA A 478 10.07 11.62 -10.54
CA ALA A 478 10.20 11.11 -9.20
C ALA A 478 11.27 11.93 -8.48
N ARG A 479 10.82 12.57 -7.41
CA ARG A 479 11.56 13.46 -6.56
C ARG A 479 12.52 12.60 -5.71
N ARG A 480 13.81 12.53 -6.09
CA ARG A 480 14.83 11.63 -5.50
C ARG A 480 15.76 12.32 -4.49
N TYR A 481 16.25 11.55 -3.53
CA TYR A 481 17.33 11.93 -2.60
C TYR A 481 18.72 11.71 -3.23
N VAL A 482 19.11 12.55 -4.20
CA VAL A 482 20.34 12.38 -5.00
C VAL A 482 21.62 12.41 -4.15
N CYS A 483 21.67 13.20 -3.07
CA CYS A 483 22.82 13.23 -2.15
C CYS A 483 23.09 11.85 -1.52
N CYS A 484 22.04 11.09 -1.21
CA CYS A 484 22.16 9.72 -0.71
C CYS A 484 22.69 8.75 -1.77
N GLU A 485 22.32 8.94 -3.04
CA GLU A 485 22.86 8.14 -4.16
C GLU A 485 24.36 8.44 -4.34
N ARG A 486 24.75 9.71 -4.39
CA ARG A 486 26.15 10.12 -4.53
C ARG A 486 27.04 9.65 -3.38
N ALA A 487 26.55 9.73 -2.14
CA ALA A 487 27.28 9.22 -0.97
C ALA A 487 27.60 7.72 -1.09
N LYS A 488 26.70 6.93 -1.68
CA LYS A 488 26.93 5.50 -1.94
C LYS A 488 27.96 5.28 -3.06
N VAL A 489 27.95 6.12 -4.10
CA VAL A 489 28.98 6.08 -5.16
C VAL A 489 30.36 6.32 -4.55
N HIS A 490 30.53 7.40 -3.78
CA HIS A 490 31.81 7.70 -3.11
C HIS A 490 32.23 6.60 -2.14
N LEU A 491 31.28 6.02 -1.38
CA LEU A 491 31.58 4.89 -0.51
C LEU A 491 32.08 3.68 -1.32
N SER A 492 31.42 3.36 -2.43
CA SER A 492 31.81 2.25 -3.31
C SER A 492 33.23 2.46 -3.84
N GLU A 493 33.54 3.64 -4.35
CA GLU A 493 34.87 3.98 -4.89
C GLU A 493 35.96 3.88 -3.80
N ALA A 494 35.69 4.39 -2.59
CA ALA A 494 36.63 4.31 -1.48
C ALA A 494 36.88 2.86 -1.02
N LEU A 495 35.82 2.03 -0.97
CA LEU A 495 35.94 0.62 -0.61
C LEU A 495 36.67 -0.18 -1.68
N ASP A 496 36.39 0.06 -2.97
CA ASP A 496 37.07 -0.58 -4.09
C ASP A 496 38.57 -0.25 -4.08
N ALA A 497 38.93 1.02 -3.90
CA ALA A 497 40.32 1.46 -3.81
C ALA A 497 41.04 0.74 -2.66
N ARG A 498 40.44 0.74 -1.46
CA ARG A 498 41.01 0.06 -0.30
C ARG A 498 41.20 -1.44 -0.51
N GLN A 499 40.21 -2.12 -1.06
CA GLN A 499 40.28 -3.57 -1.30
C GLN A 499 41.32 -3.94 -2.38
N LEU A 500 41.51 -3.07 -3.37
CA LEU A 500 42.51 -3.24 -4.43
C LEU A 500 43.93 -2.96 -3.93
N ASP A 501 44.10 -1.97 -3.04
CA ASP A 501 45.37 -1.69 -2.38
C ASP A 501 45.78 -2.83 -1.44
N GLU A 502 44.81 -3.39 -0.70
CA GLU A 502 45.05 -4.56 0.17
C GLU A 502 45.33 -5.84 -0.66
N ASN A 503 44.61 -6.04 -1.76
CA ASN A 503 44.81 -7.18 -2.65
C ASN A 503 44.25 -6.92 -4.07
N ALA A 504 45.14 -6.74 -5.04
CA ALA A 504 44.78 -6.54 -6.45
C ALA A 504 43.94 -7.69 -7.05
N ALA A 505 44.05 -8.90 -6.49
CA ALA A 505 43.24 -10.06 -6.89
C ALA A 505 41.85 -10.11 -6.24
N SER A 506 41.42 -9.08 -5.48
CA SER A 506 40.08 -8.99 -4.89
C SER A 506 38.99 -8.80 -5.95
N LYS A 507 39.24 -7.97 -6.97
CA LYS A 507 38.22 -7.64 -7.97
C LYS A 507 37.78 -8.86 -8.76
N GLY A 508 36.54 -9.29 -8.61
CA GLY A 508 35.99 -10.49 -9.28
C GLY A 508 36.49 -11.82 -8.70
N ARG A 509 37.04 -11.83 -7.47
CA ARG A 509 37.55 -13.04 -6.80
C ARG A 509 36.53 -14.18 -6.76
N ILE A 510 35.30 -13.89 -6.33
CA ILE A 510 34.23 -14.89 -6.22
C ILE A 510 33.88 -15.47 -7.58
N ILE A 511 33.74 -14.63 -8.60
CA ILE A 511 33.42 -15.07 -9.97
C ILE A 511 34.55 -15.93 -10.53
N ARG A 512 35.81 -15.54 -10.36
CA ARG A 512 36.96 -16.35 -10.76
C ARG A 512 36.99 -17.70 -10.05
N LEU A 513 36.70 -17.72 -8.76
CA LEU A 513 36.66 -18.96 -7.99
C LEU A 513 35.62 -19.94 -8.55
N HIS A 514 34.38 -19.50 -8.77
CA HIS A 514 33.33 -20.34 -9.35
C HIS A 514 33.61 -20.74 -10.81
N TYR A 515 34.22 -19.84 -11.59
CA TYR A 515 34.63 -20.14 -12.95
C TYR A 515 35.70 -21.25 -12.96
N ASN A 516 36.71 -21.15 -12.10
CA ASN A 516 37.77 -22.15 -11.97
C ASN A 516 37.22 -23.49 -11.44
N GLU A 517 36.31 -23.47 -10.47
CA GLU A 517 35.61 -24.68 -9.99
C GLU A 517 34.82 -25.36 -11.11
N THR A 518 34.18 -24.56 -11.98
CA THR A 518 33.44 -25.07 -13.12
C THR A 518 34.36 -25.71 -14.16
N ILE A 519 35.50 -25.07 -14.48
CA ILE A 519 36.52 -25.66 -15.35
C ILE A 519 37.04 -26.97 -14.77
N ALA A 520 37.43 -26.99 -13.48
CA ALA A 520 37.94 -28.18 -12.82
C ALA A 520 36.91 -29.32 -12.74
N ARG A 521 35.60 -29.00 -12.68
CA ARG A 521 34.53 -30.00 -12.80
C ARG A 521 34.48 -30.58 -14.22
N VAL A 522 34.45 -29.73 -15.24
CA VAL A 522 34.43 -30.16 -16.65
C VAL A 522 35.65 -31.02 -17.01
N GLU A 523 36.84 -30.66 -16.51
CA GLU A 523 38.05 -31.46 -16.73
C GLU A 523 37.98 -32.84 -16.05
N ARG A 524 37.46 -32.91 -14.82
CA ARG A 524 37.21 -34.20 -14.14
C ARG A 524 36.20 -35.06 -14.89
N ASP A 525 35.12 -34.46 -15.38
CA ASP A 525 34.10 -35.19 -16.15
C ASP A 525 34.66 -35.73 -17.47
N LYS A 526 35.51 -34.95 -18.16
CA LYS A 526 36.25 -35.42 -19.35
C LYS A 526 37.17 -36.59 -19.05
N LEU A 527 37.95 -36.50 -17.96
CA LEU A 527 38.84 -37.59 -17.54
C LEU A 527 38.06 -38.86 -17.19
N ASN A 528 36.94 -38.72 -16.47
CA ASN A 528 36.06 -39.84 -16.14
C ASN A 528 35.41 -40.46 -17.38
N ALA A 529 35.02 -39.67 -18.38
CA ALA A 529 34.49 -40.16 -19.64
C ALA A 529 35.53 -41.00 -20.40
N VAL A 530 36.77 -40.49 -20.52
CA VAL A 530 37.89 -41.23 -21.15
C VAL A 530 38.20 -42.54 -20.42
N GLU A 531 38.20 -42.53 -19.09
CA GLU A 531 38.40 -43.73 -18.26
C GLU A 531 37.27 -44.75 -18.46
N THR A 532 36.03 -44.27 -18.58
CA THR A 532 34.85 -45.11 -18.85
C THR A 532 34.94 -45.77 -20.22
N ASP A 533 35.27 -45.01 -21.27
CA ASP A 533 35.46 -45.52 -22.62
C ASP A 533 36.59 -46.57 -22.68
N ARG A 534 37.70 -46.33 -21.96
CA ARG A 534 38.81 -47.29 -21.86
C ARG A 534 38.39 -48.60 -21.18
N ARG A 535 37.58 -48.51 -20.11
CA ARG A 535 37.04 -49.71 -19.43
C ARG A 535 36.12 -50.50 -20.36
N VAL A 536 35.22 -49.84 -21.08
CA VAL A 536 34.33 -50.46 -22.07
C VAL A 536 35.13 -51.14 -23.18
N ALA A 537 36.16 -50.49 -23.72
CA ALA A 537 37.02 -51.06 -24.76
C ALA A 537 37.87 -52.26 -24.30
N SER A 538 38.20 -52.33 -23.00
CA SER A 538 38.99 -53.42 -22.41
C SER A 538 38.18 -54.63 -21.96
N GLN A 539 36.83 -54.57 -21.99
CA GLN A 539 36.00 -55.73 -21.70
C GLN A 539 36.08 -56.73 -22.85
N PRO A 540 36.54 -57.98 -22.62
CA PRO A 540 36.56 -58.99 -23.66
C PRO A 540 35.13 -59.26 -24.12
N MET A 541 34.89 -59.22 -25.44
CA MET A 541 33.60 -59.60 -26.02
C MET A 541 33.26 -61.03 -25.61
N SER A 542 32.43 -61.17 -24.59
CA SER A 542 31.79 -62.44 -24.23
C SER A 542 30.80 -62.78 -25.34
N THR A 543 31.21 -63.67 -26.24
CA THR A 543 30.31 -64.33 -27.18
C THR A 543 29.43 -65.31 -26.41
N SER A 544 28.34 -64.83 -25.82
CA SER A 544 27.27 -65.67 -25.29
C SER A 544 26.12 -65.76 -26.29
N PRO A 545 25.49 -66.94 -26.51
CA PRO A 545 24.55 -67.15 -27.62
C PRO A 545 23.22 -66.42 -27.38
N LYS A 546 22.67 -65.85 -28.45
CA LYS A 546 21.30 -65.31 -28.49
C LYS A 546 20.30 -66.43 -28.16
N SER A 547 19.79 -66.47 -26.94
CA SER A 547 18.60 -67.26 -26.60
C SER A 547 17.35 -66.51 -27.05
N CYS A 548 16.64 -67.07 -28.01
CA CYS A 548 15.38 -66.58 -28.53
C CYS A 548 14.28 -66.85 -27.49
N HIS A 549 13.91 -65.85 -26.67
CA HIS A 549 12.72 -65.94 -25.82
C HIS A 549 11.51 -65.39 -26.57
N ARG A 550 10.58 -66.31 -26.89
CA ARG A 550 9.21 -66.08 -27.34
C ARG A 550 8.46 -65.17 -26.35
N PRO A 551 7.65 -64.20 -26.82
CA PRO A 551 6.74 -63.48 -25.94
C PRO A 551 5.57 -64.41 -25.53
N ALA A 552 5.30 -64.47 -24.23
CA ALA A 552 4.16 -65.16 -23.68
C ALA A 552 2.89 -64.32 -23.88
N GLU A 553 1.86 -64.95 -24.42
CA GLU A 553 0.49 -64.45 -24.52
C GLU A 553 -0.10 -64.24 -23.12
N LEU A 554 -0.78 -63.12 -22.91
CA LEU A 554 -1.65 -62.89 -21.75
C LEU A 554 -3.10 -63.24 -22.13
N PRO A 555 -3.86 -63.90 -21.24
CA PRO A 555 -5.22 -64.38 -21.53
C PRO A 555 -6.29 -63.29 -21.35
N HIS A 556 -7.43 -63.55 -22.01
CA HIS A 556 -8.63 -62.74 -22.23
C HIS A 556 -9.28 -62.11 -20.99
#